data_AF-A0A2E1F6J6-F1
#
_entry.id   AF-A0A2E1F6J6-F1
#
_cell.length_a   1.000
_cell.length_b   1.000
_cell.length_c   1.000
_cell.angle_alpha   90.00
_cell.angle_beta   90.00
_cell.angle_gamma   90.00
#
_symmetry.space_group_name_H-M   'P 1'
#
loop_
_entity.id
_entity.type
_entity.pdbx_description
1 polymer ?
#
loop_
_entity_poly.entity_id
_entity_poly.type
_entity_poly.pdbx_seq_one_letter_code
_entity_poly.pdbx_strand_id
1 'polypeptide(L)'
;MKKDTHNNFIKYGALFIKELKVVKLIGDINSVDGFLQGQVTSDHTQMVDGSFQLSSICNHKGQVIADFIINKDNNEYRLVINSTLKEILIEELSPFAKLHKIEIENTNSIVIGKVSSKGSLKQPYSSNKDIETAISIENSDFSISDSISSDDWHAANKMLRNFFMQIEDTKKYRPVEINYDNLRVSFDKGCYRGQEIVARMKYIGVDRRRFCTFIVNNDYKMDEVINIIGKIINLKDLKIFNAIIKRDQLEKIRKNLNIIEII
;
A
#
# COMPACT_ATOMS: atom_id res chain seq x y z
N MET A 1 -32.53 -2.99 -10.61
CA MET A 1 -31.40 -3.57 -11.38
C MET A 1 -30.13 -2.86 -10.92
N LYS A 2 -29.39 -3.42 -9.95
CA LYS A 2 -28.11 -2.84 -9.53
C LYS A 2 -27.17 -2.95 -10.73
N LYS A 3 -26.77 -1.81 -11.32
CA LYS A 3 -25.73 -1.82 -12.36
C LYS A 3 -24.49 -2.42 -11.71
N ASP A 4 -24.05 -3.53 -12.26
CA ASP A 4 -22.82 -4.22 -11.91
C ASP A 4 -21.65 -3.37 -12.42
N THR A 5 -21.38 -2.24 -11.75
CA THR A 5 -20.48 -1.19 -12.26
C THR A 5 -19.01 -1.51 -12.09
N HIS A 6 -18.64 -2.44 -11.20
CA HIS A 6 -17.23 -2.70 -10.88
C HIS A 6 -16.53 -3.61 -11.90
N ASN A 7 -17.30 -4.42 -12.65
CA ASN A 7 -16.75 -5.49 -13.48
C ASN A 7 -16.07 -5.04 -14.78
N ASN A 8 -15.90 -3.73 -15.06
CA ASN A 8 -15.44 -3.28 -16.39
C ASN A 8 -14.37 -2.17 -16.43
N PHE A 9 -13.85 -1.70 -15.29
CA PHE A 9 -12.91 -0.59 -15.30
C PHE A 9 -11.46 -1.02 -15.58
N ILE A 10 -11.01 -2.10 -14.95
CA ILE A 10 -9.62 -2.56 -15.00
C ILE A 10 -9.50 -3.94 -15.64
N LYS A 11 -8.38 -4.20 -16.31
CA LYS A 11 -8.05 -5.54 -16.82
C LYS A 11 -7.43 -6.39 -15.71
N TYR A 12 -7.76 -7.68 -15.68
CA TYR A 12 -7.13 -8.67 -14.80
C TYR A 12 -5.95 -9.34 -15.48
N GLY A 13 -4.99 -9.78 -14.67
CA GLY A 13 -3.76 -10.41 -15.13
C GLY A 13 -2.57 -9.99 -14.28
N ALA A 14 -1.38 -10.00 -14.86
CA ALA A 14 -0.13 -9.76 -14.17
C ALA A 14 0.82 -8.83 -14.94
N LEU A 15 1.77 -8.23 -14.23
CA LEU A 15 2.81 -7.38 -14.80
C LEU A 15 4.12 -7.47 -14.01
N PHE A 16 5.24 -7.22 -14.68
CA PHE A 16 6.49 -6.92 -14.02
C PHE A 16 6.44 -5.49 -13.45
N ILE A 17 6.59 -5.35 -12.13
CA ILE A 17 6.62 -4.02 -11.49
C ILE A 17 8.06 -3.56 -11.37
N LYS A 18 8.52 -2.76 -12.35
CA LYS A 18 9.93 -2.35 -12.47
C LYS A 18 10.41 -1.49 -11.30
N GLU A 19 9.48 -0.73 -10.72
CA GLU A 19 9.74 0.20 -9.63
C GLU A 19 9.91 -0.52 -8.29
N LEU A 20 9.43 -1.76 -8.13
CA LEU A 20 9.60 -2.50 -6.89
C LEU A 20 10.94 -3.23 -6.87
N LYS A 21 11.61 -3.17 -5.71
CA LYS A 21 12.86 -3.85 -5.39
C LYS A 21 12.67 -4.69 -4.15
N VAL A 22 13.43 -5.76 -4.05
CA VAL A 22 13.36 -6.69 -2.93
C VAL A 22 14.67 -6.61 -2.16
N VAL A 23 14.58 -6.31 -0.87
CA VAL A 23 15.69 -6.42 0.08
C VAL A 23 15.44 -7.58 1.04
N LYS A 24 16.47 -8.34 1.35
CA LYS A 24 16.43 -9.48 2.27
C LYS A 24 16.97 -9.08 3.64
N LEU A 25 16.32 -9.53 4.70
CA LEU A 25 16.82 -9.40 6.07
C LEU A 25 17.55 -10.70 6.44
N ILE A 26 18.83 -10.59 6.77
CA ILE A 26 19.69 -11.74 7.08
C ILE A 26 20.10 -11.67 8.55
N GLY A 27 19.77 -12.72 9.30
CA GLY A 27 20.06 -12.84 10.72
C GLY A 27 19.32 -14.02 11.33
N ASP A 28 19.52 -14.27 12.62
CA ASP A 28 18.71 -15.22 13.37
C ASP A 28 17.23 -14.81 13.33
N ILE A 29 16.32 -15.76 13.13
CA ILE A 29 14.89 -15.48 12.93
C ILE A 29 14.26 -14.72 14.10
N ASN A 30 14.63 -15.04 15.35
CA ASN A 30 14.10 -14.34 16.52
C ASN A 30 14.65 -12.90 16.59
N SER A 31 15.88 -12.70 16.13
CA SER A 31 16.47 -11.36 16.04
C SER A 31 15.76 -10.52 14.98
N VAL A 32 15.43 -11.11 13.83
CA VAL A 32 14.66 -10.45 12.76
C VAL A 32 13.25 -10.11 13.22
N ASP A 33 12.56 -11.05 13.88
CA ASP A 33 11.23 -10.80 14.45
C ASP A 33 11.26 -9.66 15.49
N GLY A 34 12.23 -9.67 16.41
CA GLY A 34 12.39 -8.61 17.41
C GLY A 34 12.66 -7.24 16.78
N PHE A 35 13.50 -7.20 15.74
CA PHE A 35 13.77 -6.01 14.97
C PHE A 35 12.51 -5.49 14.25
N LEU A 36 11.84 -6.33 13.48
CA LEU A 36 10.63 -5.94 12.76
C LEU A 36 9.53 -5.48 13.73
N GLN A 37 9.38 -6.16 14.88
CA GLN A 37 8.36 -5.83 15.86
C GLN A 37 8.46 -4.38 16.33
N GLY A 38 9.69 -3.89 16.58
CA GLY A 38 9.94 -2.52 17.03
C GLY A 38 9.88 -1.44 15.95
N GLN A 39 9.98 -1.82 14.67
CA GLN A 39 10.10 -0.84 13.58
C GLN A 39 8.82 -0.71 12.74
N VAL A 40 8.15 -1.83 12.41
CA VAL A 40 7.07 -1.83 11.41
C VAL A 40 5.70 -1.62 12.05
N THR A 41 4.78 -1.00 11.31
CA THR A 41 3.43 -0.70 11.78
C THR A 41 2.49 -1.91 11.79
N SER A 42 2.73 -2.89 10.91
CA SER A 42 1.91 -4.10 10.81
C SER A 42 2.34 -5.19 11.79
N ASP A 43 1.45 -6.15 12.08
CA ASP A 43 1.82 -7.35 12.82
C ASP A 43 2.26 -8.47 11.87
N HIS A 44 3.57 -8.62 11.73
CA HIS A 44 4.19 -9.62 10.88
C HIS A 44 4.21 -11.03 11.52
N THR A 45 3.96 -11.14 12.83
CA THR A 45 4.08 -12.41 13.57
C THR A 45 3.00 -13.43 13.17
N GLN A 46 1.85 -12.94 12.69
CA GLN A 46 0.71 -13.73 12.23
C GLN A 46 0.77 -14.08 10.74
N MET A 47 1.87 -13.75 10.05
CA MET A 47 2.00 -14.03 8.62
C MET A 47 2.14 -15.53 8.36
N VAL A 48 1.37 -16.00 7.38
CA VAL A 48 1.47 -17.35 6.82
C VAL A 48 2.71 -17.42 5.93
N ASP A 49 3.33 -18.59 5.84
CA ASP A 49 4.48 -18.82 4.97
C ASP A 49 4.11 -18.62 3.48
N GLY A 50 5.01 -17.98 2.73
CA GLY A 50 4.82 -17.54 1.36
C GLY A 50 3.95 -16.28 1.19
N SER A 51 3.42 -15.72 2.28
CA SER A 51 2.46 -14.60 2.21
C SER A 51 3.11 -13.23 2.13
N PHE A 52 2.27 -12.25 1.80
CA PHE A 52 2.64 -10.85 1.66
C PHE A 52 1.72 -9.99 2.52
N GLN A 53 2.28 -9.03 3.25
CA GLN A 53 1.54 -8.12 4.11
C GLN A 53 1.98 -6.68 3.89
N LEU A 54 1.02 -5.78 3.70
CA LEU A 54 1.32 -4.35 3.61
C LEU A 54 1.80 -3.82 4.96
N SER A 55 2.85 -2.99 4.93
CA SER A 55 3.41 -2.39 6.14
C SER A 55 4.02 -1.01 5.86
N SER A 56 4.46 -0.35 6.92
CA SER A 56 5.21 0.90 6.84
C SER A 56 6.07 1.10 8.07
N ILE A 57 6.99 2.08 8.00
CA ILE A 57 7.70 2.60 9.18
C ILE A 57 7.29 4.05 9.43
N CYS A 58 7.30 4.47 10.69
CA CYS A 58 6.98 5.83 11.10
C CYS A 58 8.14 6.49 11.85
N ASN A 59 8.16 7.82 11.85
CA ASN A 59 9.03 8.59 12.74
C ASN A 59 8.40 8.75 14.14
N HIS A 60 9.13 9.39 15.06
CA HIS A 60 8.65 9.68 16.42
C HIS A 60 7.41 10.60 16.45
N LYS A 61 7.10 11.32 15.36
CA LYS A 61 5.89 12.14 15.22
C LYS A 61 4.70 11.37 14.62
N GLY A 62 4.84 10.05 14.45
CA GLY A 62 3.83 9.18 13.83
C GLY A 62 3.66 9.39 12.33
N GLN A 63 4.56 10.14 11.67
CA GLN A 63 4.52 10.37 10.23
C GLN A 63 5.17 9.20 9.51
N VAL A 64 4.54 8.72 8.43
CA VAL A 64 5.03 7.62 7.62
C VAL A 64 6.32 8.04 6.91
N ILE A 65 7.37 7.24 7.06
CA ILE A 65 8.66 7.46 6.41
C ILE A 65 8.69 6.74 5.06
N ALA A 66 8.38 5.45 5.07
CA ALA A 66 8.38 4.61 3.88
C ALA A 66 7.33 3.51 4.03
N ASP A 67 6.77 3.10 2.90
CA ASP A 67 5.95 1.91 2.80
C ASP A 67 6.58 0.79 2.00
N PHE A 68 6.14 -0.43 2.32
CA PHE A 68 6.65 -1.65 1.71
C PHE A 68 5.67 -2.80 1.96
N ILE A 69 5.95 -3.92 1.32
CA ILE A 69 5.25 -5.19 1.53
C ILE A 69 6.25 -6.15 2.17
N ILE A 70 5.90 -6.71 3.32
CA ILE A 70 6.68 -7.76 3.97
C ILE A 70 6.31 -9.08 3.29
N ASN A 71 7.30 -9.88 2.94
CA ASN A 71 7.15 -11.28 2.58
C ASN A 71 7.81 -12.13 3.68
N LYS A 72 7.12 -13.20 4.10
CA LYS A 72 7.65 -14.22 4.99
C LYS A 72 7.59 -15.56 4.26
N ASP A 73 8.73 -16.20 4.07
CA ASP A 73 8.85 -17.42 3.29
C ASP A 73 10.05 -18.24 3.76
N ASN A 74 9.83 -19.50 4.14
CA ASN A 74 10.85 -20.41 4.66
C ASN A 74 11.69 -19.82 5.81
N ASN A 75 11.03 -19.14 6.76
CA ASN A 75 11.67 -18.40 7.87
C ASN A 75 12.62 -17.28 7.40
N GLU A 76 12.43 -16.75 6.20
CA GLU A 76 13.13 -15.57 5.72
C GLU A 76 12.15 -14.41 5.57
N TYR A 77 12.61 -13.21 5.93
CA TYR A 77 11.87 -11.98 5.66
C TYR A 77 12.50 -11.20 4.51
N ARG A 78 11.63 -10.74 3.62
CA ARG A 78 11.99 -9.86 2.51
C ARG A 78 11.08 -8.64 2.54
N LEU A 79 11.63 -7.47 2.23
CA LEU A 79 10.86 -6.23 2.10
C LEU A 79 10.81 -5.86 0.62
N VAL A 80 9.61 -5.79 0.08
CA VAL A 80 9.33 -5.34 -1.29
C VAL A 80 8.96 -3.87 -1.23
N ILE A 81 9.82 -3.01 -1.78
CA ILE A 81 9.75 -1.55 -1.64
C ILE A 81 9.92 -0.84 -2.97
N ASN A 82 9.30 0.33 -3.12
CA ASN A 82 9.55 1.21 -4.26
C ASN A 82 11.03 1.65 -4.29
N SER A 83 11.65 1.59 -5.46
CA SER A 83 13.07 1.92 -5.68
C SER A 83 13.42 3.33 -5.18
N THR A 84 12.48 4.27 -5.25
CA THR A 84 12.65 5.66 -4.79
C THR A 84 12.70 5.78 -3.26
N LEU A 85 12.10 4.83 -2.53
CA LEU A 85 12.06 4.81 -1.06
C LEU A 85 13.09 3.88 -0.44
N LYS A 86 13.71 3.00 -1.24
CA LYS A 86 14.61 1.94 -0.78
C LYS A 86 15.76 2.47 0.07
N GLU A 87 16.49 3.48 -0.40
CA GLU A 87 17.65 4.02 0.34
C GLU A 87 17.22 4.68 1.66
N ILE A 88 16.11 5.41 1.66
CA ILE A 88 15.53 6.02 2.88
C ILE A 88 15.17 4.95 3.90
N LEU A 89 14.53 3.86 3.45
CA LEU A 89 14.19 2.73 4.33
C LEU A 89 15.45 2.11 4.94
N ILE A 90 16.46 1.82 4.12
CA ILE A 90 17.72 1.21 4.58
C ILE A 90 18.41 2.14 5.59
N GLU A 91 18.49 3.44 5.33
CA GLU A 91 19.09 4.42 6.25
C GLU A 91 18.37 4.44 7.60
N GLU A 92 17.04 4.49 7.61
CA GLU A 92 16.25 4.56 8.85
C GLU A 92 16.26 3.24 9.62
N LEU A 93 16.37 2.09 8.94
CA LEU A 93 16.41 0.77 9.57
C LEU A 93 17.81 0.33 10.02
N SER A 94 18.87 0.77 9.34
CA SER A 94 20.24 0.29 9.55
C SER A 94 20.73 0.39 11.00
N PRO A 95 20.50 1.50 11.75
CA PRO A 95 20.92 1.58 13.14
C PRO A 95 20.29 0.48 14.00
N PHE A 96 19.00 0.20 13.79
CA PHE A 96 18.26 -0.82 14.56
C PHE A 96 18.62 -2.23 14.11
N ALA A 97 18.86 -2.44 12.81
CA ALA A 97 19.31 -3.72 12.27
C ALA A 97 20.68 -4.12 12.84
N LYS A 98 21.63 -3.18 12.92
CA LYS A 98 22.96 -3.41 13.53
C LYS A 98 22.86 -3.84 14.99
N LEU A 99 21.96 -3.22 15.77
CA LEU A 99 21.74 -3.59 17.17
C LEU A 99 21.19 -5.02 17.33
N HIS A 100 20.46 -5.51 16.34
CA HIS A 100 19.91 -6.88 16.30
C HIS A 100 20.79 -7.87 15.53
N LYS A 101 22.00 -7.47 15.09
CA LYS A 101 22.89 -8.29 14.26
C LYS A 101 22.23 -8.76 12.96
N ILE A 102 21.50 -7.86 12.31
CA ILE A 102 20.81 -8.10 11.04
C ILE A 102 21.52 -7.35 9.92
N GLU A 103 21.74 -8.03 8.80
CA GLU A 103 22.20 -7.45 7.55
C GLU A 103 21.00 -7.23 6.61
N ILE A 104 21.02 -6.14 5.85
CA ILE A 104 19.99 -5.80 4.86
C ILE A 104 20.65 -5.85 3.49
N GLU A 105 20.30 -6.86 2.68
CA GLU A 105 20.91 -7.09 1.37
C GLU A 105 19.95 -6.83 0.23
N ASN A 106 20.45 -6.29 -0.88
CA ASN A 106 19.69 -6.20 -2.12
C ASN A 106 19.62 -7.58 -2.79
N THR A 107 18.50 -7.86 -3.43
CA THR A 107 18.36 -9.07 -4.26
C THR A 107 18.20 -8.70 -5.73
N ASN A 108 18.50 -9.66 -6.62
CA ASN A 108 18.27 -9.52 -8.06
C ASN A 108 16.88 -10.04 -8.49
N SER A 109 16.02 -10.35 -7.52
CA SER A 109 14.68 -10.86 -7.80
C SER A 109 13.80 -9.81 -8.46
N ILE A 110 12.86 -10.26 -9.28
CA ILE A 110 11.86 -9.43 -9.91
C ILE A 110 10.52 -9.57 -9.18
N VAL A 111 9.69 -8.54 -9.26
CA VAL A 111 8.38 -8.51 -8.60
C VAL A 111 7.28 -8.56 -9.65
N ILE A 112 6.38 -9.53 -9.51
CA ILE A 112 5.20 -9.69 -10.35
C ILE A 112 3.99 -9.19 -9.60
N GLY A 113 3.32 -8.15 -10.09
CA GLY A 113 2.01 -7.74 -9.62
C GLY A 113 0.90 -8.56 -10.26
N LYS A 114 -0.14 -8.89 -9.50
CA LYS A 114 -1.32 -9.63 -9.97
C LYS A 114 -2.59 -8.90 -9.56
N VAL A 115 -3.50 -8.73 -10.49
CA VAL A 115 -4.85 -8.19 -10.28
C VAL A 115 -5.86 -9.23 -10.73
N SER A 116 -6.84 -9.52 -9.89
CA SER A 116 -7.92 -10.43 -10.25
C SER A 116 -9.23 -10.04 -9.58
N SER A 117 -10.31 -10.70 -9.98
CA SER A 117 -11.58 -10.66 -9.26
C SER A 117 -11.47 -11.35 -7.92
N LYS A 118 -12.26 -10.90 -6.93
CA LYS A 118 -12.29 -11.46 -5.58
C LYS A 118 -12.40 -13.00 -5.57
N GLY A 119 -11.49 -13.65 -4.83
CA GLY A 119 -11.50 -15.10 -4.58
C GLY A 119 -10.71 -15.94 -5.59
N SER A 120 -9.98 -15.31 -6.52
CA SER A 120 -9.22 -15.99 -7.58
C SER A 120 -7.73 -16.16 -7.24
N LEU A 121 -7.16 -15.28 -6.43
CA LEU A 121 -5.79 -15.28 -5.96
C LEU A 121 -5.69 -16.07 -4.65
N LYS A 122 -4.66 -16.91 -4.52
CA LYS A 122 -4.44 -17.76 -3.35
C LYS A 122 -4.13 -16.96 -2.08
N GLN A 123 -3.33 -15.89 -2.20
CA GLN A 123 -2.86 -15.08 -1.07
C GLN A 123 -2.79 -13.59 -1.46
N PRO A 124 -3.94 -12.92 -1.66
CA PRO A 124 -3.94 -11.48 -1.91
C PRO A 124 -3.53 -10.73 -0.64
N TYR A 125 -2.66 -9.73 -0.78
CA TYR A 125 -2.33 -8.85 0.35
C TYR A 125 -3.39 -7.74 0.56
N SER A 126 -4.26 -7.51 -0.44
CA SER A 126 -5.37 -6.56 -0.36
C SER A 126 -6.52 -7.00 -1.24
N SER A 127 -7.75 -6.82 -0.76
CA SER A 127 -8.97 -7.16 -1.51
C SER A 127 -10.17 -6.36 -1.02
N ASN A 128 -11.17 -6.22 -1.88
CA ASN A 128 -12.51 -5.76 -1.51
C ASN A 128 -13.55 -6.77 -2.02
N LYS A 129 -14.81 -6.36 -2.19
CA LYS A 129 -15.88 -7.23 -2.67
C LYS A 129 -15.76 -7.62 -4.15
N ASP A 130 -15.01 -6.85 -4.95
CA ASP A 130 -14.93 -6.96 -6.41
C ASP A 130 -13.55 -7.44 -6.88
N ILE A 131 -12.47 -6.86 -6.33
CA ILE A 131 -11.10 -7.01 -6.82
C ILE A 131 -10.13 -7.38 -5.70
N GLU A 132 -9.00 -7.92 -6.11
CA GLU A 132 -7.88 -8.26 -5.22
C GLU A 132 -6.54 -8.11 -5.92
N THR A 133 -5.53 -7.78 -5.11
CA THR A 133 -4.15 -7.62 -5.57
C THR A 133 -3.21 -8.52 -4.77
N ALA A 134 -2.24 -9.09 -5.48
CA ALA A 134 -1.15 -9.85 -4.90
C ALA A 134 0.17 -9.44 -5.58
N ILE A 135 1.28 -9.83 -4.96
CA ILE A 135 2.58 -9.87 -5.63
C ILE A 135 3.18 -11.27 -5.48
N SER A 136 4.15 -11.59 -6.35
CA SER A 136 5.12 -12.65 -6.11
C SER A 136 6.54 -12.17 -6.42
N ILE A 137 7.52 -12.84 -5.81
CA ILE A 137 8.95 -12.60 -6.02
C ILE A 137 9.44 -13.75 -6.88
N GLU A 138 9.95 -13.44 -8.06
CA GLU A 138 10.33 -14.44 -9.06
C GLU A 138 11.77 -14.21 -9.56
N ASN A 139 12.28 -15.17 -10.31
CA ASN A 139 13.54 -15.06 -11.03
C ASN A 139 13.35 -14.36 -12.38
N SER A 140 14.46 -13.89 -12.97
CA SER A 140 14.47 -13.08 -14.19
C SER A 140 13.89 -13.75 -15.44
N ASP A 141 13.77 -15.08 -15.44
CA ASP A 141 13.25 -15.93 -16.51
C ASP A 141 11.73 -16.19 -16.43
N PHE A 142 11.06 -15.67 -15.40
CA PHE A 142 9.61 -15.81 -15.25
C PHE A 142 8.85 -15.20 -16.43
N SER A 143 7.81 -15.89 -16.92
CA SER A 143 6.97 -15.44 -18.03
C SER A 143 5.53 -15.18 -17.59
N ILE A 144 4.90 -14.16 -18.18
CA ILE A 144 3.52 -13.77 -17.87
C ILE A 144 2.63 -14.15 -19.06
N SER A 145 1.59 -14.95 -18.82
CA SER A 145 0.58 -15.31 -19.83
C SER A 145 -0.38 -14.15 -20.10
N ASP A 146 -0.99 -13.62 -19.05
CA ASP A 146 -2.05 -12.61 -19.13
C ASP A 146 -1.52 -11.27 -18.65
N SER A 147 -0.98 -10.47 -19.57
CA SER A 147 -0.38 -9.18 -19.21
C SER A 147 -1.41 -8.07 -19.01
N ILE A 148 -1.17 -7.23 -18.01
CA ILE A 148 -1.89 -5.96 -17.77
C ILE A 148 -0.94 -4.77 -17.84
N SER A 149 -1.50 -3.58 -18.00
CA SER A 149 -0.72 -2.34 -17.99
C SER A 149 -0.36 -1.91 -16.56
N SER A 150 0.64 -1.03 -16.43
CA SER A 150 0.95 -0.37 -15.14
C SER A 150 -0.24 0.45 -14.63
N ASP A 151 -1.00 1.06 -15.52
CA ASP A 151 -2.21 1.82 -15.16
C ASP A 151 -3.31 0.92 -14.60
N ASP A 152 -3.51 -0.29 -15.14
CA ASP A 152 -4.44 -1.27 -14.55
C ASP A 152 -4.04 -1.63 -13.11
N TRP A 153 -2.74 -1.89 -12.88
CA TRP A 153 -2.19 -2.20 -11.55
C TRP A 153 -2.40 -1.04 -10.57
N HIS A 154 -2.07 0.18 -10.98
CA HIS A 154 -2.21 1.36 -10.15
C HIS A 154 -3.68 1.71 -9.90
N ALA A 155 -4.55 1.57 -10.90
CA ALA A 155 -5.99 1.74 -10.75
C ALA A 155 -6.59 0.75 -9.74
N ALA A 156 -6.21 -0.54 -9.82
CA ALA A 156 -6.65 -1.57 -8.89
C ALA A 156 -6.28 -1.23 -7.43
N ASN A 157 -5.02 -0.86 -7.20
CA ASN A 157 -4.56 -0.48 -5.87
C ASN A 157 -5.25 0.79 -5.36
N LYS A 158 -5.51 1.77 -6.24
CA LYS A 158 -6.31 2.95 -5.89
C LYS A 158 -7.73 2.56 -5.50
N MET A 159 -8.40 1.68 -6.24
CA MET A 159 -9.74 1.18 -5.92
C MET A 159 -9.80 0.42 -4.59
N LEU A 160 -8.70 -0.21 -4.19
CA LEU A 160 -8.52 -0.83 -2.87
C LEU A 160 -8.16 0.18 -1.75
N ARG A 161 -8.06 1.47 -2.08
CA ARG A 161 -7.55 2.54 -1.19
C ARG A 161 -6.15 2.22 -0.65
N ASN A 162 -5.38 1.46 -1.42
CA ASN A 162 -3.99 1.13 -1.17
C ASN A 162 -3.10 2.14 -1.88
N PHE A 163 -2.68 3.17 -1.15
CA PHE A 163 -1.78 4.19 -1.67
C PHE A 163 -0.32 3.73 -1.55
N PHE A 164 0.41 3.65 -2.66
CA PHE A 164 1.87 3.46 -2.64
C PHE A 164 2.56 4.82 -2.65
N MET A 165 3.37 5.12 -1.63
CA MET A 165 4.04 6.41 -1.50
C MET A 165 5.16 6.58 -2.53
N GLN A 166 5.45 7.83 -2.86
CA GLN A 166 6.70 8.21 -3.53
C GLN A 166 7.60 8.96 -2.55
N ILE A 167 8.85 9.21 -2.96
CA ILE A 167 9.84 9.89 -2.11
C ILE A 167 9.33 11.24 -1.59
N GLU A 168 8.54 11.98 -2.37
CA GLU A 168 7.99 13.27 -1.96
C GLU A 168 6.96 13.13 -0.84
N ASP A 169 6.34 11.96 -0.65
CA ASP A 169 5.32 11.74 0.39
C ASP A 169 5.92 11.45 1.77
N THR A 170 7.22 11.18 1.82
CA THR A 170 7.98 10.89 3.04
C THR A 170 7.72 11.95 4.11
N LYS A 171 7.32 11.49 5.30
CA LYS A 171 7.05 12.31 6.49
C LYS A 171 5.91 13.34 6.30
N LYS A 172 5.10 13.27 5.24
CA LYS A 172 3.95 14.17 5.03
C LYS A 172 2.69 13.75 5.80
N TYR A 173 2.40 12.46 5.80
CA TYR A 173 1.14 11.91 6.30
C TYR A 173 1.35 10.99 7.49
N ARG A 174 0.32 10.87 8.32
CA ARG A 174 0.20 9.82 9.33
C ARG A 174 -0.70 8.69 8.82
N PRO A 175 -0.58 7.46 9.33
CA PRO A 175 -1.31 6.32 8.79
C PRO A 175 -2.82 6.54 8.63
N VAL A 176 -3.47 7.15 9.63
CA VAL A 176 -4.91 7.44 9.64
C VAL A 176 -5.35 8.43 8.55
N GLU A 177 -4.45 9.25 8.02
CA GLU A 177 -4.78 10.28 7.02
C GLU A 177 -4.83 9.70 5.60
N ILE A 178 -4.17 8.56 5.38
CA ILE A 178 -4.00 7.91 4.08
C ILE A 178 -4.46 6.45 4.08
N ASN A 179 -5.38 6.10 4.98
CA ASN A 179 -6.01 4.78 5.10
C ASN A 179 -5.05 3.62 5.46
N TYR A 180 -3.82 3.91 5.87
CA TYR A 180 -2.87 2.89 6.30
C TYR A 180 -3.24 2.32 7.66
N ASP A 181 -3.99 3.05 8.49
CA ASP A 181 -4.54 2.51 9.73
C ASP A 181 -5.43 1.28 9.52
N ASN A 182 -6.09 1.17 8.36
CA ASN A 182 -6.93 0.01 8.02
C ASN A 182 -6.19 -1.06 7.23
N LEU A 183 -5.03 -0.75 6.65
CA LEU A 183 -4.32 -1.64 5.72
C LEU A 183 -2.97 -2.14 6.24
N ARG A 184 -2.33 -1.39 7.15
CA ARG A 184 -0.90 -1.53 7.46
C ARG A 184 -0.58 -1.39 8.94
N VAL A 185 -1.48 -0.88 9.76
CA VAL A 185 -1.27 -0.73 11.21
C VAL A 185 -2.00 -1.84 11.93
N SER A 186 -1.28 -2.57 12.78
CA SER A 186 -1.91 -3.36 13.84
C SER A 186 -1.97 -2.52 15.11
N PHE A 187 -3.16 -2.39 15.70
CA PHE A 187 -3.36 -1.72 16.98
C PHE A 187 -3.27 -2.67 18.17
N ASP A 188 -3.17 -3.98 17.91
CA ASP A 188 -3.12 -5.05 18.92
C ASP A 188 -1.71 -5.69 19.03
N LYS A 189 -0.72 -5.14 18.31
CA LYS A 189 0.68 -5.59 18.39
C LYS A 189 1.50 -4.86 19.45
N GLY A 190 2.73 -5.32 19.64
CA GLY A 190 3.72 -4.68 20.51
C GLY A 190 4.22 -3.31 20.01
N CYS A 191 5.05 -2.67 20.83
CA CYS A 191 5.49 -1.29 20.61
C CYS A 191 6.24 -1.10 19.29
N TYR A 192 5.86 -0.08 18.51
CA TYR A 192 6.63 0.41 17.37
C TYR A 192 6.84 1.94 17.39
N ARG A 193 7.83 2.42 16.65
CA ARG A 193 8.19 3.85 16.59
C ARG A 193 7.01 4.72 16.13
N GLY A 194 6.61 5.67 16.97
CA GLY A 194 5.54 6.63 16.67
C GLY A 194 4.12 6.14 16.97
N GLN A 195 3.96 4.94 17.53
CA GLN A 195 2.65 4.34 17.80
C GLN A 195 1.72 5.21 18.64
N GLU A 196 2.25 5.93 19.64
CA GLU A 196 1.45 6.69 20.60
C GLU A 196 0.63 7.77 19.90
N ILE A 197 1.23 8.44 18.90
CA ILE A 197 0.57 9.46 18.11
C ILE A 197 -0.44 8.82 17.16
N VAL A 198 -0.07 7.71 16.52
CA VAL A 198 -0.97 6.99 15.58
C VAL A 198 -2.21 6.46 16.31
N ALA A 199 -2.03 5.80 17.45
CA ALA A 199 -3.11 5.30 18.31
C ALA A 199 -3.97 6.44 18.84
N ARG A 200 -3.36 7.53 19.34
CA ARG A 200 -4.10 8.71 19.79
C ARG A 200 -4.99 9.28 18.69
N MET A 201 -4.50 9.35 17.45
CA MET A 201 -5.32 9.84 16.35
C MET A 201 -6.44 8.88 15.96
N LYS A 202 -6.21 7.56 16.03
CA LYS A 202 -7.25 6.56 15.75
C LYS A 202 -8.39 6.60 16.77
N TYR A 203 -8.06 6.67 18.06
CA TYR A 203 -9.04 6.51 19.14
C TYR A 203 -9.60 7.82 19.70
N ILE A 204 -8.83 8.91 19.64
CA ILE A 204 -9.18 10.21 20.26
C ILE A 204 -9.26 11.32 19.21
N GLY A 205 -8.68 11.10 18.02
CA GLY A 205 -8.64 12.10 16.96
C GLY A 205 -10.03 12.46 16.45
N VAL A 206 -10.27 13.76 16.22
CA VAL A 206 -11.51 14.20 15.58
C VAL A 206 -11.45 13.87 14.10
N ASP A 207 -12.33 12.98 13.69
CA ASP A 207 -12.38 12.44 12.36
C ASP A 207 -13.09 13.39 11.38
N ARG A 208 -12.35 14.42 10.90
CA ARG A 208 -12.87 15.52 10.06
C ARG A 208 -12.63 15.33 8.56
N ARG A 209 -11.69 14.48 8.19
CA ARG A 209 -11.25 14.26 6.81
C ARG A 209 -11.43 12.80 6.45
N ARG A 210 -11.49 12.51 5.16
CA ARG A 210 -11.61 11.14 4.67
C ARG A 210 -10.72 10.95 3.45
N PHE A 211 -9.89 9.91 3.50
CA PHE A 211 -9.18 9.39 2.35
C PHE A 211 -10.16 8.58 1.50
N CYS A 212 -10.31 8.95 0.23
CA CYS A 212 -11.24 8.33 -0.70
C CYS A 212 -10.55 8.00 -2.01
N THR A 213 -11.17 7.10 -2.78
CA THR A 213 -10.83 6.92 -4.20
C THR A 213 -11.95 7.50 -5.05
N PHE A 214 -11.57 8.32 -6.02
CA PHE A 214 -12.47 8.90 -6.99
C PHE A 214 -12.34 8.16 -8.32
N ILE A 215 -13.47 7.79 -8.90
CA ILE A 215 -13.59 7.31 -10.27
C ILE A 215 -14.49 8.31 -10.98
N VAL A 216 -13.94 9.04 -11.94
CA VAL A 216 -14.63 10.14 -12.63
C VAL A 216 -14.43 10.02 -14.13
N ASN A 217 -15.32 10.64 -14.90
CA ASN A 217 -15.15 10.74 -16.36
C ASN A 217 -13.90 11.58 -16.70
N ASN A 218 -13.30 11.34 -17.87
CA ASN A 218 -12.08 12.03 -18.28
C ASN A 218 -12.27 13.55 -18.46
N ASP A 219 -13.49 14.01 -18.73
CA ASP A 219 -13.86 15.43 -18.82
C ASP A 219 -14.11 16.10 -17.45
N TYR A 220 -14.03 15.35 -16.35
CA TYR A 220 -14.18 15.89 -15.01
C TYR A 220 -13.14 16.98 -14.72
N LYS A 221 -13.64 18.16 -14.33
CA LYS A 221 -12.84 19.29 -13.86
C LYS A 221 -12.62 19.14 -12.35
N MET A 222 -11.36 19.19 -11.94
CA MET A 222 -10.99 19.02 -10.54
C MET A 222 -11.53 20.17 -9.69
N ASP A 223 -12.15 19.81 -8.57
CA ASP A 223 -12.63 20.75 -7.56
C ASP A 223 -11.49 21.07 -6.58
N GLU A 224 -11.30 22.35 -6.25
CA GLU A 224 -10.25 22.82 -5.34
C GLU A 224 -10.38 22.23 -3.92
N VAL A 225 -11.58 21.79 -3.53
CA VAL A 225 -11.78 21.14 -2.22
C VAL A 225 -11.25 19.70 -2.16
N ILE A 226 -10.88 19.12 -3.30
CA ILE A 226 -10.36 17.76 -3.43
C ILE A 226 -8.84 17.79 -3.41
N ASN A 227 -8.24 17.43 -2.28
CA ASN A 227 -6.78 17.34 -2.17
C ASN A 227 -6.30 15.99 -2.73
N ILE A 228 -5.85 15.97 -3.98
CA ILE A 228 -5.39 14.77 -4.66
C ILE A 228 -4.09 14.25 -4.03
N ILE A 229 -4.02 12.94 -3.82
CA ILE A 229 -2.87 12.24 -3.27
C ILE A 229 -2.29 11.29 -4.32
N GLY A 230 -1.00 11.50 -4.63
CA GLY A 230 -0.28 10.76 -5.65
C GLY A 230 -0.75 11.08 -7.09
N LYS A 231 -0.44 10.17 -8.01
CA LYS A 231 -0.77 10.34 -9.44
C LYS A 231 -2.25 10.08 -9.74
N ILE A 232 -2.76 10.76 -10.76
CA ILE A 232 -4.04 10.44 -11.42
C ILE A 232 -3.75 9.39 -12.49
N ILE A 233 -4.51 8.31 -12.49
CA ILE A 233 -4.44 7.25 -13.51
C ILE A 233 -5.54 7.51 -14.53
N ASN A 234 -5.17 7.58 -15.81
CA ASN A 234 -6.13 7.68 -16.91
C ASN A 234 -6.31 6.30 -17.52
N LEU A 235 -7.53 5.77 -17.46
CA LEU A 235 -7.81 4.43 -17.96
C LEU A 235 -9.08 4.49 -18.82
N LYS A 236 -8.93 4.28 -20.13
CA LYS A 236 -10.00 4.49 -21.12
C LYS A 236 -10.55 5.93 -20.99
N ASP A 237 -11.85 6.08 -20.76
CA ASP A 237 -12.53 7.36 -20.60
C ASP A 237 -12.63 7.82 -19.13
N LEU A 238 -11.80 7.26 -18.24
CA LEU A 238 -11.86 7.50 -16.80
C LEU A 238 -10.58 8.09 -16.24
N LYS A 239 -10.75 8.87 -15.17
CA LYS A 239 -9.68 9.29 -14.25
C LYS A 239 -9.91 8.61 -12.91
N ILE A 240 -8.88 7.96 -12.39
CA ILE A 240 -8.89 7.28 -11.10
C ILE A 240 -7.78 7.86 -10.21
N PHE A 241 -8.14 8.36 -9.04
CA PHE A 241 -7.18 8.97 -8.12
C PHE A 241 -7.61 8.80 -6.67
N ASN A 242 -6.64 8.87 -5.75
CA ASN A 242 -6.93 9.00 -4.34
C ASN A 242 -6.95 10.47 -3.95
N ALA A 243 -7.76 10.83 -2.97
CA ALA A 243 -7.79 12.18 -2.45
C ALA A 243 -8.22 12.21 -0.99
N ILE A 244 -7.87 13.30 -0.31
CA ILE A 244 -8.37 13.64 1.01
C ILE A 244 -9.39 14.78 0.86
N ILE A 245 -10.57 14.58 1.43
CA ILE A 245 -11.62 15.61 1.47
C ILE A 245 -12.09 15.83 2.91
N LYS A 246 -12.67 17.00 3.18
CA LYS A 246 -13.41 17.22 4.42
C LYS A 246 -14.75 16.46 4.36
N ARG A 247 -15.15 15.84 5.47
CA ARG A 247 -16.35 14.98 5.50
C ARG A 247 -17.65 15.71 5.22
N ASP A 248 -17.76 16.94 5.69
CA ASP A 248 -18.90 17.83 5.44
C ASP A 248 -19.09 18.17 3.96
N GLN A 249 -18.05 18.06 3.14
CA GLN A 249 -18.11 18.29 1.69
C GLN A 249 -18.50 17.03 0.90
N LEU A 250 -18.46 15.83 1.49
CA LEU A 250 -18.65 14.57 0.76
C LEU A 250 -20.02 14.51 0.05
N GLU A 251 -21.10 14.87 0.74
CA GLU A 251 -22.46 14.85 0.17
C GLU A 251 -22.65 15.92 -0.91
N LYS A 252 -21.93 17.04 -0.83
CA LYS A 252 -21.94 18.05 -1.90
C LYS A 252 -21.22 17.53 -3.14
N ILE A 253 -20.04 16.95 -2.95
CA ILE A 253 -19.22 16.42 -4.05
C ILE A 253 -19.95 15.29 -4.79
N ARG A 254 -20.62 14.39 -4.06
CA ARG A 254 -21.40 13.27 -4.62
C ARG A 254 -22.52 13.68 -5.60
N LYS A 255 -22.99 14.92 -5.54
CA LYS A 255 -24.03 15.42 -6.47
C LYS A 255 -23.49 15.74 -7.86
N ASN A 256 -22.17 15.74 -8.06
CA ASN A 256 -21.58 15.99 -9.36
C ASN A 256 -21.76 14.76 -10.26
N LEU A 257 -22.52 14.91 -11.35
CA LEU A 257 -22.87 13.84 -12.28
C LEU A 257 -21.67 13.22 -13.02
N ASN A 258 -20.54 13.93 -13.08
CA ASN A 258 -19.32 13.44 -13.72
C ASN A 258 -18.47 12.57 -12.77
N ILE A 259 -18.89 12.43 -11.51
CA ILE A 259 -18.33 11.46 -10.57
C ILE A 259 -19.12 10.16 -10.68
N ILE A 260 -18.45 9.10 -11.13
CA ILE A 260 -19.04 7.78 -11.24
C ILE A 260 -19.13 7.15 -9.86
N GLU A 261 -18.04 7.22 -9.10
CA GLU A 261 -17.96 6.58 -7.80
C GLU A 261 -16.94 7.25 -6.86
N ILE A 262 -17.25 7.18 -5.56
CA ILE A 262 -16.34 7.53 -4.46
C ILE A 262 -16.31 6.36 -3.46
N ILE A 263 -15.14 5.75 -3.28
CA ILE A 263 -14.88 4.60 -2.38
C ILE A 263 -14.23 5.08 -1.07
#